data_AF-A0A935LVC3-F1
#
_entry.id   AF-A0A935LVC3-F1
#
_cell.length_a   1.000
_cell.length_b   1.000
_cell.length_c   1.000
_cell.angle_alpha   90.00
_cell.angle_beta   90.00
_cell.angle_gamma   90.00
#
_symmetry.space_group_name_H-M   'P 1'
#
loop_
_entity.id
_entity.type
_entity.pdbx_description
1 polymer ?
#
loop_
_entity_poly.entity_id
_entity_poly.type
_entity_poly.pdbx_seq_one_letter_code
_entity_poly.pdbx_strand_id
1 'polypeptide(L)'
;MIYAGGKVVGTAVRLTATRPVSQSYLASLWERTASRTPRSSYMKLSDRFGLWFTVGTLLVAAAGALFWLPNVALAVNVFTAVLIIACPCALTLAAPITLGTAMGLLGRSGMYIKNIGVLLELKNANTVVFDKTGTLTSSRHDVVYHGSPLPLLNTRRSRQLLPIVHIL
;
A
#
# COMPACT_ATOMS: atom_id res chain seq x y z
N MET A 1 25.23 20.90 -8.01
CA MET A 1 24.50 20.83 -6.72
C MET A 1 24.33 19.37 -6.34
N ILE A 2 24.58 19.00 -5.08
CA ILE A 2 24.40 17.63 -4.57
C ILE A 2 23.22 17.64 -3.61
N TYR A 3 22.28 16.71 -3.79
CA TYR A 3 21.09 16.59 -2.95
C TYR A 3 21.33 15.64 -1.79
N ALA A 4 20.64 15.88 -0.68
CA ALA A 4 20.61 14.96 0.46
C ALA A 4 20.12 13.57 -0.01
N GLY A 5 20.80 12.51 0.44
CA GLY A 5 20.52 11.12 0.04
C GLY A 5 21.43 10.55 -1.05
N GLY A 6 22.30 11.37 -1.66
CA GLY A 6 23.31 10.88 -2.60
C GLY A 6 24.38 10.02 -1.93
N LYS A 7 24.85 8.98 -2.62
CA LYS A 7 26.01 8.17 -2.22
C LYS A 7 27.24 8.65 -2.98
N VAL A 8 28.30 9.04 -2.28
CA VAL A 8 29.60 9.34 -2.89
C VAL A 8 30.29 8.02 -3.23
N VAL A 9 30.68 7.86 -4.50
CA VAL A 9 31.45 6.70 -4.98
C VAL A 9 32.81 7.22 -5.43
N GLY A 10 33.89 6.76 -4.79
CA GLY A 10 35.26 7.19 -5.09
C GLY A 10 35.94 7.91 -3.92
N THR A 11 36.59 9.04 -4.20
CA THR A 11 37.38 9.79 -3.23
C THR A 11 36.52 10.65 -2.30
N ALA A 12 37.07 11.01 -1.14
CA ALA A 12 36.39 11.85 -0.17
C ALA A 12 36.11 13.25 -0.75
N VAL A 13 34.91 13.76 -0.51
CA VAL A 13 34.46 15.06 -1.02
C VAL A 13 34.08 15.95 0.16
N ARG A 14 34.55 17.20 0.16
CA ARG A 14 34.14 18.22 1.13
C ARG A 14 32.99 19.02 0.54
N LEU A 15 31.87 19.05 1.25
CA LEU A 15 30.66 19.75 0.84
C LEU A 15 30.22 20.74 1.92
N THR A 16 29.66 21.86 1.49
CA THR A 16 29.06 22.86 2.39
C THR A 16 27.56 22.84 2.21
N ALA A 17 26.81 22.75 3.31
CA ALA A 17 25.35 22.78 3.27
C ALA A 17 24.87 24.20 2.94
N THR A 18 24.17 24.35 1.81
CA THR A 18 23.63 25.65 1.38
C THR A 18 22.19 25.89 1.83
N ARG A 19 21.48 24.85 2.30
CA ARG A 19 20.08 24.91 2.76
C ARG A 19 19.86 24.03 3.99
N PRO A 20 18.92 24.39 4.88
CA PRO A 20 18.55 23.56 6.03
C PRO A 20 17.86 22.26 5.61
N VAL A 21 17.98 21.23 6.43
CA VAL A 21 17.48 19.85 6.16
C VAL A 21 15.96 19.82 5.97
N SER A 22 15.21 20.69 6.64
CA SER A 22 13.74 20.83 6.49
C SER A 22 13.30 21.23 5.08
N GLN A 23 14.18 21.88 4.32
CA GLN A 23 13.93 22.26 2.92
C GLN A 23 14.53 21.26 1.92
N SER A 24 15.01 20.11 2.40
CA SER A 24 15.60 19.09 1.53
C SER A 24 14.53 18.34 0.73
N TYR A 25 14.93 17.84 -0.43
CA TYR A 25 14.07 16.99 -1.27
C TYR A 25 13.56 15.76 -0.52
N LEU A 26 14.40 15.11 0.30
CA LEU A 26 14.00 13.97 1.12
C LEU A 26 12.94 14.33 2.17
N ALA A 27 13.10 15.47 2.86
CA ALA A 27 12.09 15.96 3.80
C ALA A 27 10.75 16.20 3.10
N SER A 28 10.78 16.81 1.91
CA SER A 28 9.56 17.03 1.12
C SER A 28 8.89 15.73 0.64
N LEU A 29 9.68 14.68 0.37
CA LEU A 29 9.16 13.37 -0.05
C LEU A 29 8.48 12.64 1.12
N TRP A 30 9.06 12.75 2.33
CA TRP A 30 8.51 12.17 3.55
C TRP A 30 7.16 12.81 3.93
N GLU A 31 7.08 14.15 3.90
CA GLU A 31 5.86 14.93 4.17
C GLU A 31 4.70 14.54 3.23
N ARG A 32 5.00 14.39 1.93
CA ARG A 32 4.02 13.98 0.90
C ARG A 32 3.51 12.56 1.08
N THR A 33 4.32 11.69 1.69
CA THR A 33 3.96 10.28 1.90
C THR A 33 3.17 10.10 3.20
N ALA A 34 3.52 10.85 4.25
CA ALA A 34 2.82 10.81 5.54
C ALA A 34 1.37 11.31 5.46
N SER A 35 1.08 12.26 4.57
CA SER A 35 -0.25 12.85 4.38
C SER A 35 -1.23 11.95 3.60
N ARG A 36 -0.76 10.86 2.98
CA ARG A 36 -1.60 9.90 2.24
C ARG A 36 -1.89 8.67 3.08
N THR A 37 -2.76 8.80 4.07
CA THR A 37 -3.47 7.63 4.63
C THR A 37 -4.80 7.48 3.89
N PRO A 38 -4.86 6.68 2.80
CA PRO A 38 -6.12 6.40 2.14
C PRO A 38 -7.03 5.66 3.14
N ARG A 39 -8.07 6.34 3.63
CA ARG A 39 -9.20 5.66 4.27
C ARG A 39 -9.87 4.84 3.18
N SER A 40 -9.60 3.53 3.15
CA SER A 40 -10.14 2.63 2.13
C SER A 40 -11.66 2.78 2.05
N SER A 41 -12.20 2.83 0.83
CA SER A 41 -13.65 3.03 0.59
C SER A 41 -14.50 1.91 1.21
N TYR A 42 -13.91 0.75 1.45
CA TYR A 42 -14.57 -0.40 2.08
C TYR A 42 -14.93 -0.18 3.55
N MET A 43 -14.12 0.59 4.30
CA MET A 43 -14.47 0.95 5.68
C MET A 43 -15.76 1.77 5.74
N LYS A 44 -16.00 2.64 4.75
CA LYS A 44 -17.22 3.45 4.66
C LYS A 44 -18.49 2.61 4.42
N LEU A 45 -18.37 1.48 3.72
CA LEU A 45 -19.52 0.61 3.44
C LEU A 45 -19.93 -0.18 4.69
N SER A 46 -18.96 -0.65 5.47
CA SER A 46 -19.22 -1.35 6.74
C SER A 46 -19.88 -0.43 7.77
N ASP A 47 -19.40 0.82 7.89
CA ASP A 47 -19.97 1.80 8.82
C ASP A 47 -21.44 2.13 8.48
N ARG A 48 -21.76 2.23 7.18
CA ARG A 48 -23.13 2.49 6.72
C ARG A 48 -24.08 1.33 7.02
N PHE A 49 -23.60 0.09 6.87
CA PHE A 49 -24.38 -1.09 7.20
C PHE A 49 -24.66 -1.18 8.70
N GLY A 50 -23.66 -0.88 9.53
CA GLY A 50 -23.82 -0.81 10.98
C GLY A 50 -24.93 0.14 11.41
N LEU A 51 -24.96 1.36 10.85
CA LEU A 51 -26.00 2.35 11.15
C LEU A 51 -27.40 1.86 10.79
N TRP A 52 -27.60 1.31 9.59
CA TRP A 52 -28.90 0.81 9.16
C TRP A 52 -29.38 -0.38 9.99
N PHE A 53 -28.47 -1.30 10.32
CA PHE A 53 -28.76 -2.46 11.14
C PHE A 53 -29.15 -2.04 12.57
N THR A 54 -28.37 -1.16 13.21
CA THR A 54 -28.67 -0.67 14.56
C THR A 54 -30.03 0.02 14.63
N VAL A 55 -30.37 0.88 13.66
CA VAL A 55 -31.68 1.54 13.62
C VAL A 55 -32.79 0.50 13.44
N GLY A 56 -32.62 -0.48 12.56
CA GLY A 56 -33.57 -1.57 12.36
C GLY A 56 -33.82 -2.39 13.63
N THR A 57 -32.77 -2.82 14.32
CA THR A 57 -32.87 -3.56 15.58
C THR A 57 -33.60 -2.76 16.65
N LEU A 58 -33.29 -1.46 16.77
CA LEU A 58 -33.92 -0.60 17.77
C LEU A 58 -35.42 -0.43 17.53
N LEU A 59 -35.83 -0.29 16.26
CA LEU A 59 -37.25 -0.22 15.88
C LEU A 59 -38.00 -1.51 16.21
N VAL A 60 -37.42 -2.67 15.89
CA VAL A 60 -38.04 -3.98 16.19
C VAL A 60 -38.14 -4.20 17.70
N ALA A 61 -37.09 -3.84 18.46
CA ALA A 61 -37.11 -3.96 19.91
C ALA A 61 -38.17 -3.05 20.54
N ALA A 62 -38.27 -1.79 20.08
CA ALA A 62 -39.29 -0.85 20.55
C ALA A 62 -40.71 -1.31 20.20
N ALA A 63 -40.94 -1.83 18.98
CA ALA A 63 -42.23 -2.36 18.58
C ALA A 63 -42.64 -3.58 19.42
N GLY A 64 -41.70 -4.50 19.69
CA GLY A 64 -41.94 -5.65 20.57
C GLY A 64 -42.25 -5.25 22.01
N ALA A 65 -41.58 -4.22 22.53
CA ALA A 65 -41.89 -3.66 23.84
C ALA A 65 -43.29 -3.03 23.88
N LEU A 66 -43.64 -2.21 22.89
CA LEU A 66 -44.94 -1.53 22.78
C LEU A 66 -46.11 -2.49 22.69
N PHE A 67 -45.95 -3.62 21.98
CA PHE A 67 -46.99 -4.63 21.83
C PHE A 67 -47.41 -5.27 23.16
N TRP A 68 -46.48 -5.40 24.12
CA TRP A 68 -46.75 -6.04 25.41
C TRP A 68 -47.14 -5.10 26.55
N LEU A 69 -47.36 -3.80 26.29
CA LEU A 69 -47.96 -2.92 27.30
C LEU A 69 -49.43 -3.32 27.59
N PRO A 70 -49.89 -3.22 28.86
CA PRO A 70 -49.25 -2.57 30.01
C PRO A 70 -48.34 -3.48 30.86
N ASN A 71 -48.05 -4.72 30.46
CA ASN A 71 -47.17 -5.61 31.24
C ASN A 71 -45.70 -5.21 31.07
N VAL A 72 -45.25 -4.29 31.92
CA VAL A 72 -43.90 -3.72 31.88
C VAL A 72 -42.80 -4.78 32.01
N ALA A 73 -43.00 -5.79 32.87
CA ALA A 73 -42.01 -6.86 33.06
C ALA A 73 -41.80 -7.68 31.79
N LEU A 74 -42.88 -8.03 31.09
CA LEU A 74 -42.79 -8.78 29.83
C LEU A 74 -42.23 -7.92 28.70
N ALA A 75 -42.60 -6.63 28.63
CA ALA A 75 -42.10 -5.70 27.63
C ALA A 75 -40.57 -5.49 27.71
N VAL A 76 -40.03 -5.36 28.93
CA VAL A 76 -38.57 -5.22 29.16
C VAL A 76 -37.83 -6.52 28.81
N ASN A 77 -38.40 -7.68 29.15
CA ASN A 77 -37.83 -8.97 28.78
C ASN A 77 -37.76 -9.16 27.26
N VAL A 78 -38.82 -8.78 26.52
CA VAL A 78 -38.82 -8.87 25.05
C VAL A 78 -37.82 -7.87 24.44
N PHE A 79 -37.78 -6.63 24.92
CA PHE A 79 -36.84 -5.62 24.45
C PHE A 79 -35.38 -6.09 24.58
N THR A 80 -35.00 -6.56 25.77
CA THR A 80 -33.63 -7.02 26.04
C THR A 80 -33.26 -8.28 25.25
N ALA A 81 -34.18 -9.23 25.12
CA ALA A 81 -33.95 -10.44 24.31
C ALA A 81 -33.63 -10.09 22.84
N VAL A 82 -34.36 -9.14 22.25
CA VAL A 82 -34.12 -8.67 20.87
C VAL A 82 -32.75 -8.02 20.72
N LEU A 83 -32.30 -7.22 21.70
CA LEU A 83 -30.98 -6.59 21.64
C LEU A 83 -29.84 -7.61 21.76
N ILE A 84 -29.98 -8.62 22.64
CA ILE A 84 -28.96 -9.65 22.87
C ILE A 84 -28.80 -10.52 21.63
N ILE A 85 -29.91 -11.02 21.05
CA ILE A 85 -29.86 -11.89 19.88
C ILE A 85 -29.37 -11.16 18.63
N ALA A 86 -29.59 -9.84 18.55
CA ALA A 86 -29.24 -9.04 17.39
C ALA A 86 -27.76 -8.62 17.33
N CYS A 87 -26.89 -8.98 18.28
CA CYS A 87 -25.48 -8.57 18.18
C CYS A 87 -24.87 -9.00 16.83
N PRO A 88 -24.38 -8.07 15.98
CA PRO A 88 -23.76 -8.39 14.71
C PRO A 88 -22.30 -8.86 14.87
N CYS A 89 -21.98 -9.45 16.00
CA CYS A 89 -20.64 -9.84 16.45
C CYS A 89 -19.86 -10.65 15.38
N ALA A 90 -20.55 -11.54 14.66
CA ALA A 90 -19.96 -12.34 13.57
C ALA A 90 -19.61 -11.49 12.33
N LEU A 91 -20.47 -10.53 11.99
CA LEU A 91 -20.28 -9.66 10.82
C LEU A 91 -19.05 -8.77 10.98
N THR A 92 -18.84 -8.22 12.17
CA THR A 92 -17.69 -7.33 12.46
C THR A 92 -16.35 -8.08 12.41
N LEU A 93 -16.33 -9.35 12.78
CA LEU A 93 -15.11 -10.17 12.82
C LEU A 93 -14.78 -10.84 11.47
N ALA A 94 -15.78 -11.08 10.62
CA ALA A 94 -15.57 -11.78 9.35
C ALA A 94 -14.52 -11.08 8.47
N ALA A 95 -14.66 -9.78 8.23
CA ALA A 95 -13.75 -9.02 7.37
C ALA A 95 -12.27 -9.03 7.82
N PRO A 96 -11.93 -8.66 9.08
CA PRO A 96 -10.54 -8.67 9.52
C PRO A 96 -9.93 -10.07 9.55
N ILE A 97 -10.71 -11.12 9.88
CA ILE A 97 -10.22 -12.51 9.87
C ILE A 97 -9.89 -12.95 8.44
N THR A 98 -10.81 -12.75 7.50
CA THR A 98 -10.59 -13.15 6.10
C THR A 98 -9.42 -12.40 5.48
N LEU A 99 -9.37 -11.06 5.64
CA LEU A 99 -8.33 -10.24 5.03
C LEU A 99 -6.97 -10.48 5.71
N GLY A 100 -6.93 -10.64 7.03
CA GLY A 100 -5.70 -10.97 7.76
C GLY A 100 -5.13 -12.33 7.37
N THR A 101 -5.99 -13.34 7.23
CA THR A 101 -5.58 -14.68 6.77
C THR A 101 -5.07 -14.63 5.33
N ALA A 102 -5.77 -13.91 4.44
CA ALA A 102 -5.35 -13.73 3.05
C ALA A 102 -3.97 -13.06 2.96
N MET A 103 -3.70 -12.05 3.78
CA MET A 103 -2.38 -11.41 3.86
C MET A 103 -1.30 -12.37 4.33
N GLY A 104 -1.59 -13.21 5.32
CA GLY A 104 -0.65 -14.24 5.79
C GLY A 104 -0.32 -15.25 4.69
N LEU A 105 -1.31 -15.68 3.92
CA LEU A 105 -1.12 -16.59 2.79
C LEU A 105 -0.31 -15.95 1.66
N LEU A 106 -0.61 -14.71 1.29
CA LEU A 106 0.12 -13.96 0.27
C LEU A 106 1.57 -13.67 0.69
N GLY A 107 1.79 -13.38 1.98
CA GLY A 107 3.14 -13.21 2.52
C GLY A 107 3.99 -14.48 2.38
N ARG A 108 3.38 -15.66 2.57
CA ARG A 108 4.06 -16.96 2.36
C ARG A 108 4.35 -17.25 0.89
N SER A 109 3.60 -16.67 -0.05
CA SER A 109 3.88 -16.79 -1.48
C SER A 109 4.82 -15.71 -2.01
N GLY A 110 5.44 -14.91 -1.14
CA GLY A 110 6.40 -13.86 -1.52
C GLY A 110 5.74 -12.52 -1.88
N MET A 111 4.42 -12.37 -1.70
CA MET A 111 3.70 -11.13 -1.94
C MET A 111 3.39 -10.41 -0.62
N TYR A 112 4.23 -9.43 -0.27
CA TYR A 112 4.09 -8.70 0.99
C TYR A 112 3.17 -7.48 0.84
N ILE A 113 2.01 -7.52 1.51
CA ILE A 113 1.03 -6.42 1.49
C ILE A 113 1.13 -5.63 2.79
N LYS A 114 1.33 -4.31 2.67
CA LYS A 114 1.57 -3.41 3.81
C LYS A 114 0.35 -3.19 4.71
N ASN A 115 -0.86 -3.12 4.15
CA ASN A 115 -2.10 -2.88 4.91
C ASN A 115 -3.34 -3.43 4.17
N ILE A 116 -4.43 -3.66 4.92
CA ILE A 116 -5.66 -4.28 4.40
C ILE A 116 -6.32 -3.42 3.32
N GLY A 117 -6.20 -2.09 3.43
CA GLY A 117 -6.69 -1.15 2.43
C GLY A 117 -6.10 -1.39 1.04
N VAL A 118 -4.79 -1.66 0.96
CA VAL A 118 -4.09 -1.98 -0.30
C VAL A 118 -4.64 -3.25 -0.93
N LEU A 119 -4.92 -4.29 -0.14
CA LEU A 119 -5.52 -5.53 -0.64
C LEU A 119 -6.92 -5.29 -1.23
N LEU A 120 -7.70 -4.41 -0.62
CA LEU A 120 -9.04 -4.04 -1.12
C LEU A 120 -8.97 -3.17 -2.37
N GLU A 121 -7.98 -2.29 -2.47
CA GLU A 121 -7.72 -1.45 -3.65
C GLU A 121 -7.20 -2.27 -4.83
N LEU A 122 -6.36 -3.28 -4.58
CA LEU A 122 -5.87 -4.23 -5.58
C LEU A 122 -7.02 -4.94 -6.31
N LYS A 123 -8.16 -5.19 -5.64
CA LYS A 123 -9.37 -5.75 -6.28
C LYS A 123 -9.86 -4.92 -7.46
N ASN A 124 -9.70 -3.60 -7.40
CA ASN A 124 -10.16 -2.66 -8.41
C ASN A 124 -9.02 -2.18 -9.33
N ALA A 125 -7.82 -2.76 -9.21
CA ALA A 125 -6.69 -2.37 -10.03
C ALA A 125 -6.79 -3.03 -11.41
N ASN A 126 -6.92 -2.22 -12.46
CA ASN A 126 -7.03 -2.68 -13.85
C ASN A 126 -5.73 -2.49 -14.65
N THR A 127 -4.75 -1.78 -14.10
CA THR A 127 -3.53 -1.41 -14.80
C THR A 127 -2.34 -1.59 -13.88
N VAL A 128 -1.29 -2.24 -14.39
CA VAL A 128 -0.02 -2.41 -13.68
C VAL A 128 1.06 -1.71 -14.48
N VAL A 129 1.73 -0.75 -13.85
CA VAL A 129 2.88 -0.05 -14.43
C VAL A 129 4.14 -0.57 -13.76
N PHE A 130 5.00 -1.21 -14.54
CA PHE A 130 6.28 -1.72 -14.06
C PHE A 130 7.36 -0.67 -14.24
N ASP A 131 8.16 -0.46 -13.20
CA ASP A 131 9.41 0.29 -13.35
C ASP A 131 10.42 -0.55 -14.14
N LYS A 132 11.20 0.07 -15.03
CA LYS A 132 12.16 -0.69 -15.83
C LYS A 132 13.36 -1.08 -14.97
N THR A 133 13.99 -0.09 -14.35
CA THR A 133 15.28 -0.25 -13.65
C THR A 133 15.05 -0.84 -12.27
N GLY A 134 15.54 -2.06 -12.03
CA GLY A 134 15.45 -2.71 -10.72
C GLY A 134 14.15 -3.47 -10.44
N THR A 135 13.16 -3.41 -11.33
CA THR A 135 11.99 -4.33 -11.32
C THR A 135 12.02 -5.28 -12.52
N LEU A 136 12.05 -4.76 -13.76
CA LEU A 136 12.13 -5.61 -14.96
C LEU A 136 13.56 -6.01 -15.33
N THR A 137 14.53 -5.11 -15.10
CA THR A 137 15.93 -5.36 -15.46
C THR A 137 16.75 -5.77 -14.24
N SER A 138 17.56 -6.83 -14.40
CA SER A 138 18.60 -7.19 -13.44
C SER A 138 19.78 -6.22 -13.52
N SER A 139 20.55 -6.08 -12.43
CA SER A 139 21.73 -5.21 -12.40
C SER A 139 22.89 -5.71 -13.26
N ARG A 140 22.84 -6.97 -13.72
CA ARG A 140 23.79 -7.53 -14.69
C ARG A 140 23.38 -7.12 -16.09
N HIS A 141 24.15 -6.20 -16.66
CA HIS A 141 24.00 -5.77 -18.04
C HIS A 141 24.98 -6.58 -18.88
N ASP A 142 24.46 -7.51 -19.68
CA ASP A 142 25.24 -8.19 -20.72
C ASP A 142 25.01 -7.45 -22.04
N VAL A 143 26.08 -6.87 -22.59
CA VAL A 143 25.97 -6.05 -23.80
C VAL A 143 26.23 -6.95 -24.99
N VAL A 144 25.17 -7.38 -25.65
CA VAL A 144 25.26 -8.16 -26.89
C VAL A 144 25.23 -7.21 -28.08
N TYR A 145 26.34 -7.11 -28.80
CA TYR A 145 26.42 -6.34 -30.04
C TYR A 145 25.79 -7.13 -31.19
N HIS A 146 24.79 -6.55 -31.84
CA HIS A 146 24.20 -7.07 -33.07
C HIS A 146 24.60 -6.17 -34.24
N GLY A 147 25.59 -6.60 -35.01
CA GLY A 147 26.03 -5.92 -36.23
C GLY A 147 27.12 -6.73 -36.95
N SER A 148 27.41 -6.38 -38.20
CA SER A 148 28.54 -6.95 -38.92
C SER A 148 29.84 -6.67 -38.15
N PRO A 149 30.75 -7.66 -38.02
CA PRO A 149 32.03 -7.46 -37.35
C PRO A 149 32.76 -6.32 -38.03
N LEU A 150 33.14 -5.30 -37.25
CA LEU A 150 33.92 -4.17 -37.74
C LEU A 150 35.23 -4.71 -38.35
N PRO A 151 35.60 -4.33 -39.59
CA PRO A 151 36.88 -4.71 -40.17
C PRO A 151 37.99 -4.30 -39.22
N LEU A 152 38.87 -5.26 -38.89
CA LEU A 152 39.94 -5.11 -37.92
C LEU A 152 40.77 -3.84 -38.21
N LEU A 153 40.54 -2.78 -37.43
CA LEU A 153 41.50 -1.70 -37.28
C LEU A 153 42.73 -2.30 -36.58
N ASN A 154 43.73 -2.59 -37.40
CA ASN A 154 45.11 -2.95 -37.08
C ASN A 154 45.52 -2.53 -35.65
N THR A 155 45.79 -3.53 -34.83
CA THR A 155 46.04 -3.55 -33.37
C THR A 155 47.29 -2.80 -32.90
N ARG A 156 47.79 -1.81 -33.65
CA ARG A 156 48.93 -0.96 -33.24
C ARG A 156 48.58 0.50 -32.94
N ARG A 157 47.39 1.00 -33.30
CA ARG A 157 46.94 2.37 -32.97
C ARG A 157 45.87 2.48 -31.88
N SER A 158 45.38 1.35 -31.36
CA SER A 158 44.24 1.31 -30.43
C SER A 158 44.56 1.69 -28.98
N ARG A 159 45.84 1.79 -28.58
CA ARG A 159 46.20 2.25 -27.22
C ARG A 159 45.87 3.72 -26.94
N GLN A 160 45.57 4.52 -27.96
CA GLN A 160 45.29 5.95 -27.80
C GLN A 160 43.80 6.32 -27.79
N LEU A 161 42.90 5.37 -28.11
CA LEU A 161 41.44 5.61 -28.17
C LEU A 161 40.65 4.91 -27.04
N LEU A 162 41.33 4.14 -26.19
CA LEU A 162 40.74 3.45 -25.03
C LEU A 162 40.09 4.35 -23.95
N PRO A 163 40.38 5.66 -23.77
CA PRO A 163 39.65 6.43 -22.77
C PRO A 163 38.27 6.93 -23.24
N ILE A 164 37.92 6.79 -24.53
CA ILE A 164 36.68 7.40 -25.06
C ILE A 164 35.45 6.50 -24.89
N VAL A 165 35.62 5.17 -24.84
CA VAL A 165 34.48 4.23 -24.74
C VAL A 165 33.98 4.06 -23.30
N HIS A 166 34.66 4.63 -22.30
CA HIS A 166 34.26 4.48 -20.89
C HIS A 166 33.37 5.62 -20.36
N ILE A 167 32.89 6.54 -21.23
CA ILE A 167 32.11 7.73 -20.82
C ILE A 167 30.72 7.84 -21.51
N LEU A 168 30.24 6.81 -22.22
CA LEU A 168 28.86 6.79 -22.75
C LEU A 168 28.05 5.62 -22.20
#